data_AF-A0A835AS34-F1
#
_entry.id   AF-A0A835AS34-F1
#
_cell.length_a   1.000
_cell.length_b   1.000
_cell.length_c   1.000
_cell.angle_alpha   90.00
_cell.angle_beta   90.00
_cell.angle_gamma   90.00
#
_symmetry.space_group_name_H-M   'P 1'
#
loop_
_entity.id
_entity.type
_entity.pdbx_description
1 polymer ?
#
loop_
_entity_poly.entity_id
_entity_poly.type
_entity_poly.pdbx_seq_one_letter_code
_entity_poly.pdbx_strand_id
1 'polypeptide(L)' 'MVIKKHEAGSKTLAGSHIGGIGDTQEMIEVAAKHGVMADVEVIGAEYVNEAMERLAKADVRYRFVIDIGNTLKTSSD' A
#
# COMPACT_ATOMS: atom_id res chain seq x y z
N MET A 1 -12.37 -6.76 -9.31
CA MET A 1 -12.70 -7.43 -8.04
C MET A 1 -12.95 -8.94 -8.24
N VAL A 2 -12.13 -9.84 -7.68
CA VAL A 2 -12.43 -11.30 -7.66
C VAL A 2 -13.09 -11.64 -6.33
N ILE A 3 -14.41 -11.84 -6.33
CA ILE A 3 -15.14 -12.24 -5.12
C ILE A 3 -15.21 -13.76 -5.06
N LYS A 4 -14.42 -14.40 -4.18
CA LYS A 4 -14.71 -15.78 -3.77
C LYS A 4 -15.78 -15.74 -2.69
N LYS A 5 -16.99 -16.16 -3.03
CA LYS A 5 -18.13 -16.26 -2.10
C LYS A 5 -18.23 -17.68 -1.55
N HIS A 6 -18.47 -17.77 -0.24
CA HIS A 6 -18.89 -18.99 0.44
C HIS A 6 -20.21 -18.71 1.18
N GLU A 7 -21.16 -19.63 1.08
CA GLU A 7 -22.47 -19.53 1.74
C GLU A 7 -22.50 -20.45 2.96
N ALA A 8 -22.79 -19.88 4.13
CA ALA A 8 -22.98 -20.61 5.38
C ALA A 8 -24.35 -20.22 5.97
N GLY A 9 -25.40 -20.94 5.57
CA GLY A 9 -26.79 -20.57 5.89
C GLY A 9 -27.19 -19.24 5.23
N SER A 10 -27.84 -18.34 5.97
CA SER A 10 -28.25 -17.01 5.48
C SER A 10 -27.13 -15.96 5.47
N LYS A 11 -25.86 -16.37 5.57
CA LYS A 11 -24.70 -15.48 5.61
C LYS A 11 -23.74 -15.77 4.45
N THR A 12 -23.15 -14.70 3.91
CA THR A 12 -22.13 -14.76 2.85
C THR A 12 -20.77 -14.37 3.42
N LEU A 13 -19.76 -15.19 3.15
CA LEU A 13 -18.35 -14.85 3.34
C LEU A 13 -17.73 -14.54 1.97
N ALA A 14 -17.09 -13.38 1.84
CA ALA A 14 -16.47 -12.93 0.59
C ALA A 14 -15.02 -12.50 0.82
N GLY A 15 -14.09 -12.97 -0.02
CA GLY A 15 -12.72 -12.47 -0.08
C GLY A 15 -12.53 -11.50 -1.26
N SER A 16 -11.75 -10.45 -1.08
CA SER A 16 -11.34 -9.51 -2.12
C SER A 16 -9.86 -9.16 -1.98
N HIS A 17 -9.14 -9.15 -3.08
CA HIS A 17 -7.74 -8.75 -3.12
C HIS A 17 -7.50 -7.84 -4.34
N ILE A 18 -7.22 -6.56 -4.07
CA ILE A 18 -6.98 -5.51 -5.08
C ILE A 18 -8.20 -5.28 -6.02
N GLY A 19 -8.16 -4.18 -6.78
CA GLY A 19 -9.16 -3.81 -7.79
C GLY A 19 -8.64 -3.98 -9.22
N GLY A 20 -9.52 -3.84 -10.22
CA GLY A 20 -9.09 -3.67 -11.61
C GLY A 20 -8.45 -2.30 -11.84
N ILE A 21 -7.91 -2.07 -13.06
CA ILE A 21 -7.34 -0.76 -13.43
C ILE A 21 -8.40 0.35 -13.34
N GLY A 22 -9.60 0.11 -13.88
CA GLY A 22 -10.72 1.05 -13.79
C GLY A 22 -11.10 1.36 -12.34
N ASP A 23 -11.31 0.33 -11.52
CA ASP A 23 -11.59 0.47 -10.07
C ASP A 23 -10.50 1.29 -9.35
N THR A 24 -9.23 1.11 -9.74
CA THR A 24 -8.10 1.82 -9.14
C THR A 24 -8.09 3.29 -9.52
N GLN A 25 -8.40 3.62 -10.77
CA GLN A 25 -8.52 5.01 -11.24
C GLN A 25 -9.65 5.73 -10.49
N GLU A 26 -10.81 5.10 -10.37
CA GLU A 26 -11.95 5.64 -9.61
C GLU A 26 -11.57 5.87 -8.13
N MET A 27 -10.88 4.90 -7.52
CA MET A 27 -10.41 5.01 -6.13
C MET A 27 -9.47 6.21 -5.94
N ILE A 28 -8.50 6.42 -6.84
CA ILE A 28 -7.57 7.55 -6.78
C ILE A 28 -8.31 8.88 -6.93
N GLU A 29 -9.27 8.97 -7.86
CA GLU A 29 -10.08 10.17 -8.07
C GLU A 29 -10.91 10.53 -6.83
N VAL A 30 -11.53 9.53 -6.20
CA VAL A 30 -12.26 9.72 -4.94
C VAL A 30 -11.33 10.17 -3.82
N ALA A 31 -10.15 9.56 -3.69
CA ALA A 31 -9.17 9.92 -2.67
C ALA A 31 -8.68 11.37 -2.84
N ALA A 32 -8.34 11.77 -4.07
CA ALA A 32 -7.93 13.13 -4.40
C ALA A 32 -9.04 14.14 -4.10
N LYS A 33 -10.28 13.84 -4.49
CA LYS A 33 -11.45 14.72 -4.27
C LYS A 33 -11.72 15.01 -2.79
N HIS A 34 -11.47 14.04 -1.92
CA HIS A 34 -11.80 14.14 -0.49
C HIS A 34 -10.57 14.31 0.42
N GLY A 35 -9.37 14.46 -0.14
CA GLY A 35 -8.13 14.59 0.64
C GLY A 35 -7.78 13.34 1.45
N VAL A 36 -8.16 12.16 0.98
CA VAL A 36 -7.80 10.89 1.63
C VAL A 36 -6.36 10.55 1.28
N MET A 37 -5.49 10.55 2.30
CA MET A 37 -4.07 10.24 2.19
C MET A 37 -3.68 9.17 3.20
N ALA A 38 -2.57 8.47 2.94
CA ALA A 38 -1.98 7.56 3.91
C ALA A 38 -1.06 8.33 4.88
N ASP A 39 -0.99 7.93 6.14
CA ASP A 39 0.09 8.36 7.02
C ASP A 39 1.35 7.55 6.67
N VAL A 40 2.41 8.27 6.32
CA VAL A 40 3.64 7.67 5.78
C VAL A 40 4.87 8.12 6.55
N GLU A 41 5.83 7.21 6.65
CA GLU A 41 7.22 7.48 7.01
C GLU A 41 8.06 7.43 5.73
N VAL A 42 8.55 8.58 5.27
CA VAL A 42 9.40 8.66 4.08
C VAL A 42 10.83 8.28 4.45
N ILE A 43 11.41 7.32 3.74
CA ILE A 43 12.75 6.78 3.99
C ILE A 43 13.62 6.86 2.74
N GLY A 44 14.94 6.91 2.93
CA GLY A 44 15.89 6.77 1.83
C GLY A 44 16.04 5.31 1.37
N ALA A 45 16.47 5.11 0.13
CA ALA A 45 16.64 3.79 -0.48
C ALA A 45 17.60 2.88 0.31
N GLU A 46 18.67 3.45 0.89
CA GLU A 46 19.65 2.70 1.70
C GLU A 46 19.04 2.15 3.01
N TYR A 47 17.94 2.74 3.49
CA TYR A 47 17.28 2.37 4.75
C TYR A 47 16.31 1.18 4.60
N VAL A 48 16.11 0.66 3.38
CA VAL A 48 15.07 -0.36 3.11
C VAL A 48 15.20 -1.61 3.98
N ASN A 49 16.42 -2.07 4.28
CA ASN A 49 16.63 -3.26 5.09
C ASN A 49 16.17 -3.06 6.54
N GLU A 50 16.49 -1.92 7.15
CA GLU A 50 16.04 -1.59 8.51
C GLU A 50 14.52 -1.37 8.54
N ALA A 51 13.96 -0.73 7.51
CA ALA A 51 12.51 -0.59 7.36
C ALA A 51 11.78 -1.94 7.30
N MET A 52 12.37 -2.96 6.66
CA MET A 52 11.81 -4.32 6.63
C MET A 52 11.82 -4.98 8.01
N GLU A 53 12.86 -4.78 8.81
CA GLU A 53 12.91 -5.28 10.20
C GLU A 53 11.86 -4.62 11.09
N ARG A 54 11.67 -3.30 10.94
CA ARG A 54 10.64 -2.54 11.66
C ARG A 54 9.24 -2.97 11.24
N LEU A 55 9.00 -3.13 9.94
CA LEU A 55 7.72 -3.61 9.41
C LEU A 55 7.33 -4.99 9.99
N ALA A 56 8.28 -5.91 10.10
CA ALA A 56 8.05 -7.24 10.69
C ALA A 56 7.63 -7.17 12.18
N LYS A 57 8.02 -6.10 12.89
CA LYS A 57 7.65 -5.83 14.29
C LYS A 57 6.44 -4.90 14.43
N ALA A 58 5.78 -4.55 13.32
CA ALA A 58 4.73 -3.53 13.25
C ALA A 58 5.17 -2.15 13.81
N ASP A 59 6.47 -1.86 13.76
CA ASP A 59 7.07 -0.59 14.21
C ASP A 59 7.05 0.46 13.10
N VAL A 60 5.85 0.87 12.68
CA VAL A 60 5.62 1.91 11.68
C VAL A 60 4.20 2.46 11.82
N ARG A 61 4.00 3.75 11.55
CA ARG A 61 2.65 4.35 11.52
C ARG A 61 2.43 5.14 10.22
N TYR A 62 1.79 4.59 9.19
CA TYR A 62 1.32 3.21 9.00
C TYR A 62 2.02 2.50 7.82
N ARG A 63 2.73 3.26 6.97
CA ARG A 63 3.42 2.76 5.78
C ARG A 63 4.77 3.44 5.60
N PHE A 64 5.75 2.69 5.13
CA PHE A 64 6.96 3.28 4.58
C PHE A 64 6.75 3.68 3.11
N VAL A 65 7.32 4.81 2.72
CA VAL A 65 7.46 5.23 1.32
C VAL A 65 8.93 5.50 1.05
N ILE A 66 9.49 4.84 0.04
CA ILE A 66 10.90 5.02 -0.33
C ILE A 66 10.99 6.22 -1.28
N ASP A 67 11.78 7.22 -0.92
CA ASP A 67 12.06 8.38 -1.77
C ASP A 67 13.13 8.04 -2.81
N ILE A 68 12.72 7.29 -3.83
CA ILE A 68 13.62 6.86 -4.92
C ILE A 68 14.20 8.07 -5.67
N GLY A 69 13.39 9.09 -5.94
CA GLY A 69 13.78 10.23 -6.77
C GLY A 69 14.98 11.00 -6.20
N ASN A 70 15.10 11.06 -4.87
CA ASN A 70 16.17 11.80 -4.21
C ASN A 70 17.30 10.94 -3.64
N THR A 71 17.06 9.64 -3.40
CA THR A 71 17.97 8.83 -2.56
C THR A 71 18.54 7.59 -3.22
N LEU A 72 18.04 7.20 -4.41
CA LEU A 72 18.62 6.09 -5.14
C LEU A 72 19.85 6.54 -5.93
N LYS A 73 21.04 6.07 -5.51
CA LYS A 73 22.30 6.30 -6.24
C LYS A 73 22.35 5.44 -7.50
N THR A 74 22.96 5.97 -8.55
CA THR A 74 23.23 5.20 -9.75
C THR A 74 24.55 4.46 -9.61
N SER A 75 24.73 3.35 -10.33
CA SER A 75 25.98 2.55 -10.26
C SER A 75 27.23 3.26 -10.81
N SER A 76 27.10 4.53 -11.19
CA SER A 76 28.15 5.37 -11.75
C SER A 76 28.70 6.38 -10.73
N ASP A 77 28.10 6.46 -9.55
CA ASP A 77 28.46 7.37 -8.44
C ASP A 77 29.41 6.67 -7.44
#